data_AF-A0A5Y3MJA3-F1
#
_entry.id   AF-A0A5Y3MJA3-F1
#
_cell.length_a   1.000
_cell.length_b   1.000
_cell.length_c   1.000
_cell.angle_alpha   90.00
_cell.angle_beta   90.00
_cell.angle_gamma   90.00
#
_symmetry.space_group_name_H-M   'P 1'
#
loop_
_entity.id
_entity.type
_entity.pdbx_description
1 polymer ?
#
loop_
_entity_poly.entity_id
_entity_poly.type
_entity_poly.pdbx_seq_one_letter_code
_entity_poly.pdbx_strand_id
1 'polypeptide(L)'
;MKVEKRTIDALADSLAFHTYHFPGTTCTVAIAVMPDGFVAGMGASTCINPASFDSDACYDLAIGNARTDAVNRLWEMEGYRLKQAAKQNTL
;
A
#
# COMPACT_ATOMS: atom_id res chain seq x y z
N MET A 1 23.98 -9.37 0.42
CA MET A 1 23.01 -8.68 1.31
C MET A 1 21.63 -8.83 0.69
N LYS A 2 20.61 -9.22 1.47
CA LYS A 2 19.24 -9.43 0.98
C LYS A 2 18.24 -8.79 1.95
N VAL A 3 17.08 -8.38 1.45
CA VAL A 3 15.96 -7.96 2.30
C VAL A 3 15.30 -9.23 2.85
N GLU A 4 15.07 -9.27 4.16
CA GLU A 4 14.37 -10.39 4.80
C GLU A 4 12.86 -10.17 4.74
N LYS A 5 12.10 -11.24 4.47
CA LYS A 5 10.63 -11.17 4.42
C LYS A 5 10.04 -10.59 5.72
N ARG A 6 10.59 -10.96 6.89
CA ARG A 6 10.16 -10.45 8.20
C ARG A 6 10.22 -8.91 8.28
N THR A 7 11.19 -8.28 7.61
CA THR A 7 11.28 -6.82 7.56
C THR A 7 10.10 -6.23 6.81
N ILE A 8 9.76 -6.82 5.66
CA ILE A 8 8.61 -6.38 4.85
C ILE A 8 7.30 -6.65 5.57
N ASP A 9 7.15 -7.81 6.20
CA ASP A 9 5.96 -8.13 6.99
C ASP A 9 5.77 -7.11 8.12
N ALA A 10 6.84 -6.77 8.86
CA ALA A 10 6.77 -5.75 9.93
C ALA A 10 6.42 -4.35 9.42
N LEU A 11 6.95 -3.94 8.25
CA LEU A 11 6.60 -2.66 7.63
C LEU A 11 5.15 -2.66 7.15
N ALA A 12 4.70 -3.76 6.53
CA ALA A 12 3.33 -3.91 6.05
C ALA A 12 2.31 -3.91 7.19
N ASP A 13 2.66 -4.51 8.33
CA ASP A 13 1.83 -4.51 9.54
C ASP A 13 1.79 -3.15 10.25
N SER A 14 2.73 -2.25 9.95
CA SER A 14 2.75 -0.87 10.47
C SER A 14 1.89 0.11 9.67
N LEU A 15 1.35 -0.32 8.53
CA LEU A 15 0.58 0.55 7.62
C LEU A 15 -0.77 0.94 8.22
N ALA A 16 -1.06 2.23 8.18
CA ALA A 16 -2.41 2.75 8.34
C ALA A 16 -3.09 2.87 6.97
N PHE A 17 -4.40 2.61 6.91
CA PHE A 17 -5.17 2.73 5.68
C PHE A 17 -6.17 3.88 5.77
N HIS A 18 -6.18 4.74 4.76
CA HIS A 18 -7.19 5.79 4.61
C HIS A 18 -7.97 5.55 3.34
N THR A 19 -9.29 5.64 3.42
CA THR A 19 -10.18 5.38 2.30
C THR A 19 -11.02 6.60 1.97
N TYR A 20 -11.43 6.68 0.70
CA TYR A 20 -12.38 7.68 0.26
C TYR A 20 -13.26 7.12 -0.85
N HIS A 21 -14.57 7.24 -0.68
CA HIS A 21 -15.54 6.99 -1.74
C HIS A 21 -15.92 8.30 -2.41
N PHE A 22 -15.90 8.36 -3.74
CA PHE A 22 -16.33 9.53 -4.49
C PHE A 22 -17.85 9.52 -4.66
N PRO A 23 -18.61 10.42 -4.01
CA PRO A 23 -20.07 10.39 -4.06
C PRO A 23 -20.61 10.50 -5.49
N GLY A 24 -21.63 9.69 -5.81
CA GLY A 24 -22.21 9.63 -7.16
C GLY A 24 -21.41 8.81 -8.17
N THR A 25 -20.34 8.14 -7.74
CA THR A 25 -19.56 7.22 -8.57
C THR A 25 -19.62 5.81 -8.00
N THR A 26 -18.96 4.85 -8.66
CA THR A 26 -18.72 3.51 -8.10
C THR A 26 -17.30 3.32 -7.57
N CYS A 27 -16.55 4.42 -7.44
CA CYS A 27 -15.13 4.39 -7.14
C CYS A 27 -14.87 4.64 -5.65
N THR A 28 -14.12 3.71 -5.06
CA THR A 28 -13.53 3.85 -3.74
C THR A 28 -12.03 3.70 -3.87
N VAL A 29 -11.28 4.61 -3.27
CA VAL A 29 -9.81 4.57 -3.21
C VAL A 29 -9.34 4.30 -1.80
N ALA A 30 -8.17 3.70 -1.68
CA ALA A 30 -7.45 3.54 -0.43
C ALA A 30 -5.98 3.90 -0.62
N ILE A 31 -5.38 4.48 0.41
CA ILE A 31 -3.94 4.70 0.51
C ILE A 31 -3.41 3.97 1.73
N ALA A 32 -2.25 3.36 1.60
CA ALA A 32 -1.49 2.74 2.68
C ALA A 32 -0.37 3.69 3.10
N VAL A 33 -0.33 4.06 4.38
CA VAL A 33 0.50 5.14 4.91
C VAL A 33 1.38 4.60 6.02
N MET A 34 2.69 4.87 5.91
CA MET A 34 3.66 4.54 6.95
C MET A 34 3.48 5.46 8.17
N PRO A 35 4.00 5.08 9.35
CA PRO A 35 3.88 5.90 10.57
C PRO A 35 4.44 7.33 10.47
N ASP A 36 5.34 7.58 9.51
CA ASP A 36 5.93 8.89 9.21
C ASP A 36 5.09 9.75 8.24
N GLY A 37 3.94 9.24 7.78
CA GLY A 37 3.07 9.90 6.82
C GLY A 37 3.40 9.62 5.35
N PHE A 38 4.43 8.82 5.05
CA PHE A 38 4.75 8.45 3.68
C PHE A 38 3.72 7.49 3.09
N VAL A 39 3.21 7.78 1.89
CA VAL A 39 2.28 6.90 1.17
C VAL A 39 3.06 5.73 0.56
N ALA A 40 2.97 4.57 1.20
CA ALA A 40 3.65 3.34 0.80
C ALA A 40 2.99 2.66 -0.41
N GLY A 41 1.67 2.81 -0.58
CA GLY A 41 0.94 2.21 -1.69
C GLY A 41 -0.47 2.77 -1.85
N MET A 42 -1.09 2.52 -3.00
CA MET A 42 -2.42 3.00 -3.35
C MET A 42 -3.24 1.90 -4.02
N GLY A 43 -4.56 1.94 -3.82
CA GLY A 43 -5.49 0.97 -4.38
C GLY A 43 -6.84 1.59 -4.66
N ALA A 44 -7.60 0.96 -5.54
CA ALA A 44 -8.97 1.35 -5.83
C ALA A 44 -9.84 0.12 -6.06
N SER A 45 -11.14 0.28 -5.84
CA SER A 45 -12.19 -0.64 -6.25
C SER A 45 -13.22 0.11 -7.08
N THR A 46 -13.71 -0.52 -8.14
CA THR A 46 -14.84 -0.01 -8.91
C THR A 46 -15.97 -1.04 -8.92
N CYS A 47 -17.15 -0.63 -8.49
CA CYS A 47 -18.35 -1.47 -8.45
C CYS A 47 -19.16 -1.26 -9.78
N ILE A 48 -19.97 -2.23 -10.24
CA ILE A 48 -20.67 -2.13 -11.55
C ILE A 48 -21.86 -1.14 -11.53
N ASN A 49 -22.56 -1.02 -10.40
CA ASN A 49 -23.75 -0.19 -10.28
C ASN A 49 -23.76 0.56 -8.93
N PRO A 50 -23.91 1.90 -8.92
CA PRO A 50 -24.05 2.68 -7.68
C PRO A 50 -25.25 2.23 -6.81
N ALA A 51 -26.32 1.74 -7.44
CA ALA A 51 -27.52 1.27 -6.73
C ALA A 51 -27.34 -0.10 -6.04
N SER A 52 -26.26 -0.81 -6.34
CA SER A 52 -25.87 -2.09 -5.72
C SER A 52 -24.54 -1.96 -4.98
N PHE A 53 -24.21 -0.74 -4.55
CA PHE A 53 -23.00 -0.43 -3.80
C PHE A 53 -23.05 -1.09 -2.43
N ASP A 54 -22.32 -2.19 -2.28
CA ASP A 54 -21.92 -2.69 -0.98
C ASP A 54 -20.65 -1.94 -0.56
N SER A 55 -20.84 -0.97 0.36
CA SER A 55 -19.77 -0.08 0.79
C SER A 55 -18.60 -0.85 1.36
N ASP A 56 -18.89 -1.85 2.17
CA ASP A 56 -17.90 -2.54 2.98
C ASP A 56 -17.02 -3.41 2.10
N ALA A 57 -17.63 -4.12 1.14
CA ALA A 57 -16.89 -4.90 0.14
C ALA A 57 -16.00 -4.04 -0.77
N CYS A 58 -16.47 -2.86 -1.20
CA CYS A 58 -15.67 -1.96 -2.04
C CYS A 58 -14.52 -1.32 -1.19
N TYR A 59 -14.73 -0.98 0.09
CA TYR A 59 -13.65 -0.54 0.98
C TYR A 59 -12.59 -1.62 1.22
N ASP A 60 -13.01 -2.85 1.53
CA ASP A 60 -12.11 -3.98 1.78
C ASP A 60 -11.25 -4.28 0.55
N LEU A 61 -11.85 -4.26 -0.64
CA LEU A 61 -11.13 -4.48 -1.89
C LEU A 61 -10.11 -3.35 -2.16
N ALA A 62 -10.48 -2.10 -1.95
CA ALA A 62 -9.57 -0.97 -2.11
C ALA A 62 -8.38 -1.07 -1.14
N ILE A 63 -8.63 -1.43 0.13
CA ILE A 63 -7.60 -1.65 1.15
C ILE A 63 -6.69 -2.82 0.76
N GLY A 64 -7.24 -3.95 0.33
CA GLY A 64 -6.47 -5.11 -0.14
C GLY A 64 -5.55 -4.77 -1.31
N ASN A 65 -6.05 -3.98 -2.26
CA ASN A 65 -5.25 -3.49 -3.39
C ASN A 65 -4.13 -2.54 -2.93
N ALA A 66 -4.44 -1.60 -2.04
CA ALA A 66 -3.44 -0.68 -1.48
C ALA A 66 -2.37 -1.41 -0.68
N ARG A 67 -2.73 -2.44 0.09
CA ARG A 67 -1.77 -3.28 0.84
C ARG A 67 -0.85 -4.05 -0.11
N THR A 68 -1.40 -4.62 -1.18
CA THR A 68 -0.63 -5.36 -2.17
C THR A 68 0.38 -4.46 -2.88
N ASP A 69 -0.05 -3.28 -3.32
CA ASP A 69 0.84 -2.26 -3.91
C ASP A 69 1.93 -1.82 -2.91
N ALA A 70 1.55 -1.55 -1.66
CA ALA A 70 2.49 -1.16 -0.62
C ALA A 70 3.56 -2.23 -0.36
N VAL A 71 3.19 -3.51 -0.25
CA VAL A 71 4.16 -4.60 -0.05
C VAL A 71 5.16 -4.67 -1.20
N ASN A 72 4.70 -4.55 -2.45
CA ASN A 72 5.59 -4.56 -3.61
C ASN A 72 6.58 -3.38 -3.56
N ARG A 73 6.09 -2.18 -3.25
CA ARG A 73 6.92 -0.97 -3.15
C ARG A 73 7.90 -1.04 -1.99
N LEU A 74 7.51 -1.60 -0.84
CA LEU A 74 8.41 -1.83 0.29
C LEU A 74 9.58 -2.75 -0.07
N TRP A 75 9.33 -3.82 -0.85
CA TRP A 75 10.40 -4.67 -1.37
C TRP A 75 11.40 -3.89 -2.23
N GLU A 76 10.90 -3.06 -3.15
CA GLU A 76 11.74 -2.25 -4.03
C GLU A 76 12.55 -1.21 -3.23
N MET A 77 11.92 -0.50 -2.31
CA MET A 77 12.55 0.54 -1.49
C MET A 77 13.61 -0.03 -0.56
N GLU A 78 13.32 -1.14 0.15
CA GLU A 78 14.32 -1.78 1.01
C GLU A 78 15.46 -2.39 0.20
N GLY A 79 15.17 -2.96 -0.97
CA GLY A 79 16.18 -3.44 -1.90
C GLY A 79 17.11 -2.31 -2.37
N TYR A 80 16.53 -1.16 -2.72
CA TYR A 80 17.26 0.05 -3.09
C TYR A 80 18.12 0.58 -1.94
N ARG A 81 17.56 0.70 -0.73
CA ARG A 81 18.26 1.16 0.48
C ARG A 81 19.50 0.30 0.76
N LEU A 82 19.36 -1.02 0.68
CA LEU A 82 20.48 -1.96 0.85
C LEU A 82 21.55 -1.75 -0.24
N LYS A 83 21.15 -1.61 -1.51
CA LYS A 83 22.10 -1.34 -2.60
C LYS A 83 22.88 -0.04 -2.39
N GLN A 84 22.23 1.00 -1.87
CA GLN A 84 22.89 2.29 -1.59
C GLN A 84 23.84 2.20 -0.41
N ALA A 85 23.46 1.53 0.68
CA ALA A 85 24.35 1.29 1.82
C ALA A 85 25.61 0.52 1.43
N ALA A 86 25.48 -0.47 0.53
CA ALA A 86 26.64 -1.22 0.02
C ALA A 86 27.62 -0.36 -0.78
N LYS A 87 27.17 0.69 -1.47
CA LYS A 87 28.06 1.62 -2.20
C LYS A 87 28.81 2.56 -1.28
N GLN A 88 28.18 3.01 -0.20
CA GLN A 88 28.77 3.96 0.75
C GLN A 88 29.91 3.33 1.57
N ASN A 89 29.92 2.01 1.71
CA ASN A 89 30.96 1.24 2.43
C ASN A 89 32.19 0.87 1.58
N THR A 90 32.31 1.36 0.34
CA THR A 90 33.41 1.03 -0.59
C THR A 90 34.40 2.19 -0.80
N LEU A 91 34.51 3.10 0.17
CA LEU A 91 35.50 4.18 0.22
C LEU A 91 36.23 4.15 1.57
#